data_AF-A0A8C5WMG0-F1
#
_entry.id   AF-A0A8C5WMG0-F1
#
_cell.length_a   1.000
_cell.length_b   1.000
_cell.length_c   1.000
_cell.angle_alpha   90.00
_cell.angle_beta   90.00
_cell.angle_gamma   90.00
#
_symmetry.space_group_name_H-M   'P 1'
#
loop_
_entity.id
_entity.type
_entity.pdbx_description
1 polymer ?
#
loop_
_entity_poly.entity_id
_entity_poly.type
_entity_poly.pdbx_seq_one_letter_code
_entity_poly.pdbx_strand_id
1 'polypeptide(L)'
;MIISKQRKGLLKTSSKSAQPHISKPAGNHFTFTFTFRHKVTEIYKRATEEAELQTEQDGRRVAFFKMALMEQPICLIENRETGDLAVNPKAEGILSQINQPVVVVAIVGKYRTGKSYLMNKLAGKRNGFALGATIQSKTKGIWMWCLPHPKKPGYTLVLLDTEGLGDVEKGDSTNDAWIFSLAVLLSSTMVFNSVGTIDQNAMEQLNYVTELTERIQVTSKKATNVDDDDGFSEMKRFFPSFIWCVRDFNLELKVNGADITEDQYLQNSLKLKKGIGAKVYEYNAPRECIRHFFHSHKCFVFERPAPAQGLKQLESLHESQLDTQFLEQTKIFCSYVYDNSKPKTITSGLTVTGKCE
;
A
#
# COMPACT_ATOMS: atom_id res chain seq x y z
N MET A 1 69.69 -34.48 42.93
CA MET A 1 70.80 -33.76 42.28
C MET A 1 70.50 -32.27 42.37
N ILE A 2 71.33 -31.51 43.08
CA ILE A 2 71.17 -30.09 43.42
C ILE A 2 71.85 -29.22 42.34
N ILE A 3 71.31 -28.01 42.08
CA ILE A 3 71.93 -26.69 41.76
C ILE A 3 70.77 -25.80 41.23
N SER A 4 70.17 -24.85 41.98
CA SER A 4 70.60 -23.47 42.38
C SER A 4 70.69 -22.45 41.22
N LYS A 5 69.71 -21.52 41.14
CA LYS A 5 69.75 -20.04 41.41
C LYS A 5 70.48 -19.17 40.36
N GLN A 6 69.77 -18.24 39.70
CA GLN A 6 69.77 -16.78 40.02
C GLN A 6 68.88 -15.91 39.08
N ARG A 7 68.57 -14.71 39.58
CA ARG A 7 67.54 -13.70 39.22
C ARG A 7 67.85 -12.82 38.00
N LYS A 8 66.78 -12.27 37.39
CA LYS A 8 66.43 -10.83 37.15
C LYS A 8 65.38 -10.84 36.01
N GLY A 9 64.11 -10.43 36.17
CA GLY A 9 63.62 -9.12 36.58
C GLY A 9 63.36 -8.25 35.34
N LEU A 10 62.11 -8.10 34.88
CA LEU A 10 61.47 -6.82 34.52
C LEU A 10 60.07 -6.98 33.88
N LEU A 11 59.16 -6.14 34.38
CA LEU A 11 57.91 -5.59 33.84
C LEU A 11 56.73 -6.50 33.45
N LYS A 12 55.72 -6.42 34.32
CA LYS A 12 54.29 -6.58 34.05
C LYS A 12 53.86 -5.65 32.91
N THR A 13 53.19 -6.18 31.89
CA THR A 13 52.17 -5.44 31.14
C THR A 13 50.93 -6.33 31.03
N SER A 14 49.79 -5.77 31.43
CA SER A 14 48.49 -6.44 31.47
C SER A 14 47.98 -6.71 30.06
N SER A 15 47.77 -7.97 29.72
CA SER A 15 46.95 -8.38 28.58
C SER A 15 45.46 -8.15 28.90
N LYS A 16 44.96 -6.95 28.63
CA LYS A 16 43.52 -6.75 28.43
C LYS A 16 43.18 -7.30 27.04
N SER A 17 42.42 -8.39 27.02
CA SER A 17 41.78 -8.91 25.82
C SER A 17 40.89 -7.82 25.23
N ALA A 18 41.23 -7.38 24.01
CA ALA A 18 40.41 -6.47 23.23
C ALA A 18 39.13 -7.19 22.78
N GLN A 19 38.00 -6.82 23.37
CA GLN A 19 36.68 -7.06 22.76
C GLN A 19 36.54 -6.14 21.54
N PRO A 20 36.08 -6.63 20.38
CA PRO A 20 35.74 -5.74 19.28
C PRO A 20 34.47 -4.95 19.65
N HIS A 21 34.67 -3.67 19.92
CA HIS A 21 33.58 -2.68 19.92
C HIS A 21 32.98 -2.62 18.51
N ILE A 22 31.84 -3.28 18.31
CA ILE A 22 30.96 -2.97 17.20
C ILE A 22 30.19 -1.73 17.62
N SER A 23 30.66 -0.57 17.17
CA SER A 23 29.89 0.67 17.18
C SER A 23 28.62 0.46 16.35
N LYS A 24 27.46 0.40 17.03
CA LYS A 24 26.16 0.56 16.35
C LYS A 24 26.15 1.96 15.70
N PRO A 25 25.82 2.11 14.40
CA PRO A 25 25.64 3.43 13.83
C PRO A 25 24.32 4.01 14.36
N ALA A 26 24.41 4.77 15.45
CA ALA A 26 23.37 5.67 15.89
C ALA A 26 23.42 6.91 14.98
N GLY A 27 22.81 6.81 13.79
CA GLY A 27 22.86 7.90 12.80
C GLY A 27 21.67 7.97 11.85
N ASN A 28 21.01 6.86 11.53
CA ASN A 28 19.96 6.86 10.50
C ASN A 28 18.53 6.92 11.04
N HIS A 29 18.27 6.54 12.30
CA HIS A 29 16.90 6.54 12.85
C HIS A 29 16.36 7.94 13.17
N PHE A 30 17.22 8.86 13.62
CA PHE A 30 16.80 10.22 13.99
C PHE A 30 16.51 11.08 12.76
N THR A 31 17.37 11.02 11.75
CA THR A 31 17.20 11.73 10.48
C THR A 31 15.96 11.23 9.73
N PHE A 32 15.71 9.91 9.72
CA PHE A 32 14.58 9.29 9.03
C PHE A 32 13.20 9.63 9.65
N THR A 33 13.11 9.65 10.99
CA THR A 33 11.87 10.05 11.68
C THR A 33 11.55 11.52 11.46
N PHE A 34 12.59 12.37 11.37
CA PHE A 34 12.44 13.80 11.12
C PHE A 34 11.90 14.07 9.71
N THR A 35 12.42 13.39 8.68
CA THR A 35 11.95 13.53 7.29
C THR A 35 10.51 13.05 7.09
N PHE A 36 10.08 11.96 7.76
CA PHE A 36 8.70 11.48 7.68
C PHE A 36 7.71 12.47 8.31
N ARG A 37 8.02 12.97 9.52
CA ARG A 37 7.21 13.97 10.20
C ARG A 37 7.16 15.26 9.38
N HIS A 38 8.28 15.72 8.82
CA HIS A 38 8.29 16.92 7.99
C HIS A 38 7.48 16.75 6.70
N LYS A 39 7.67 15.67 5.93
CA LYS A 39 6.94 15.47 4.65
C LYS A 39 5.44 15.28 4.87
N VAL A 40 5.01 14.51 5.87
CA VAL A 40 3.58 14.33 6.17
C VAL A 40 2.99 15.61 6.75
N THR A 41 3.65 16.27 7.71
CA THR A 41 3.12 17.51 8.31
C THR A 41 3.14 18.67 7.31
N GLU A 42 4.07 18.73 6.35
CA GLU A 42 4.12 19.75 5.30
C GLU A 42 3.03 19.55 4.24
N ILE A 43 2.69 18.29 3.91
CA ILE A 43 1.50 17.94 3.11
C ILE A 43 0.21 18.36 3.85
N TYR A 44 0.13 18.15 5.17
CA TYR A 44 -1.04 18.52 5.97
C TYR A 44 -1.12 20.03 6.31
N LYS A 45 0.01 20.74 6.46
CA LYS A 45 0.06 22.18 6.79
C LYS A 45 -0.18 23.08 5.59
N ARG A 46 0.28 22.71 4.39
CA ARG A 46 0.01 23.53 3.19
C ARG A 46 -1.46 23.52 2.79
N ALA A 47 -2.20 22.47 3.18
CA ALA A 47 -3.65 22.41 3.00
C ALA A 47 -4.43 23.39 3.89
N THR A 48 -3.82 23.97 4.92
CA THR A 48 -4.52 24.77 5.95
C THR A 48 -4.31 26.29 5.88
N GLU A 49 -3.46 26.81 4.98
CA GLU A 49 -3.02 28.23 5.02
C GLU A 49 -3.47 29.16 3.86
N GLU A 50 -4.34 28.74 2.94
CA GLU A 50 -4.89 29.65 1.91
C GLU A 50 -6.43 29.65 1.87
N ALA A 51 -7.03 30.52 2.68
CA ALA A 51 -8.46 30.84 2.64
C ALA A 51 -8.68 32.35 2.74
N GLU A 52 -9.13 33.00 1.66
CA GLU A 52 -10.00 34.18 1.73
C GLU A 52 -10.71 34.49 0.39
N LEU A 53 -12.01 34.82 0.50
CA LEU A 53 -12.92 35.56 -0.41
C LEU A 53 -13.74 34.85 -1.54
N GLN A 54 -14.92 34.39 -1.11
CA GLN A 54 -16.31 34.64 -1.57
C GLN A 54 -16.82 34.49 -3.03
N THR A 55 -17.75 33.51 -3.17
CA THR A 55 -19.12 33.47 -3.77
C THR A 55 -19.51 34.21 -5.06
N GLU A 56 -20.15 33.45 -5.97
CA GLU A 56 -21.50 33.78 -6.52
C GLU A 56 -22.19 32.55 -7.15
N GLN A 57 -23.51 32.51 -7.02
CA GLN A 57 -24.39 31.33 -7.00
C GLN A 57 -25.29 31.16 -8.26
N ASP A 58 -25.91 29.98 -8.32
CA ASP A 58 -27.08 29.55 -9.09
C ASP A 58 -26.98 29.19 -10.59
N GLY A 59 -26.09 29.78 -11.39
CA GLY A 59 -25.78 29.22 -12.73
C GLY A 59 -24.90 27.95 -12.68
N ARG A 60 -24.23 27.76 -11.55
CA ARG A 60 -23.16 26.79 -11.32
C ARG A 60 -23.66 25.39 -10.99
N ARG A 61 -24.88 25.20 -10.47
CA ARG A 61 -25.39 23.88 -10.01
C ARG A 61 -25.48 22.84 -11.12
N VAL A 62 -25.75 23.24 -12.35
CA VAL A 62 -25.79 22.33 -13.51
C VAL A 62 -24.38 22.06 -14.07
N ALA A 63 -23.44 22.99 -13.90
CA ALA A 63 -22.02 22.79 -14.22
C ALA A 63 -21.24 22.02 -13.12
N PHE A 64 -21.67 22.09 -11.86
CA PHE A 64 -21.07 21.40 -10.71
C PHE A 64 -21.18 19.89 -10.83
N PHE A 65 -22.24 19.37 -11.46
CA PHE A 65 -22.36 17.94 -11.77
C PHE A 65 -21.34 17.46 -12.81
N LYS A 66 -20.70 18.38 -13.55
CA LYS A 66 -19.72 18.10 -14.61
C LYS A 66 -18.27 18.02 -14.10
N MET A 67 -17.99 18.39 -12.85
CA MET A 67 -16.62 18.73 -12.39
C MET A 67 -15.77 17.60 -11.78
N ALA A 68 -16.26 16.38 -11.60
CA ALA A 68 -15.44 15.27 -11.08
C ALA A 68 -15.28 14.11 -12.08
N LEU A 69 -15.41 14.40 -13.38
CA LEU A 69 -15.12 13.44 -14.44
C LEU A 69 -13.74 13.77 -15.00
N MET A 70 -12.70 13.21 -14.38
CA MET A 70 -11.41 13.15 -15.04
C MET A 70 -11.53 12.22 -16.25
N GLU A 71 -11.14 12.70 -17.43
CA GLU A 71 -11.13 11.86 -18.64
C GLU A 71 -10.03 10.81 -18.61
N GLN A 72 -8.90 11.13 -17.97
CA GLN A 72 -7.71 10.29 -17.88
C GLN A 72 -7.05 10.41 -16.50
N PRO A 73 -6.35 9.38 -16.04
CA PRO A 73 -5.57 9.44 -14.80
C PRO A 73 -4.41 10.44 -14.90
N ILE A 74 -4.02 11.00 -13.77
CA ILE A 74 -2.85 11.87 -13.63
C ILE A 74 -1.95 11.36 -12.52
N CYS A 75 -0.63 11.60 -12.62
CA CYS A 75 0.29 11.35 -11.53
C CYS A 75 -0.06 12.23 -10.33
N LEU A 76 -0.31 11.63 -9.16
CA LEU A 76 -0.55 12.33 -7.89
C LEU A 76 0.75 12.50 -7.10
N ILE A 77 1.54 11.44 -7.00
CA ILE A 77 2.83 11.45 -6.30
C ILE A 77 3.88 10.99 -7.29
N GLU A 78 4.76 11.90 -7.67
CA GLU A 78 5.90 11.64 -8.55
C GLU A 78 7.02 10.98 -7.76
N ASN A 79 7.66 9.98 -8.37
CA ASN A 79 8.94 9.46 -7.91
C ASN A 79 10.04 10.04 -8.80
N ARG A 80 10.77 11.03 -8.28
CA ARG A 80 11.79 11.77 -9.03
C ARG A 80 13.05 10.92 -9.18
N GLU A 81 13.84 11.21 -10.20
CA GLU A 81 15.12 10.52 -10.44
C GLU A 81 16.11 10.66 -9.27
N THR A 82 15.97 11.70 -8.46
CA THR A 82 16.74 11.91 -7.22
C THR A 82 16.35 10.94 -6.09
N GLY A 83 15.32 10.12 -6.29
CA GLY A 83 14.75 9.20 -5.29
C GLY A 83 13.72 9.84 -4.36
N ASP A 84 13.41 11.13 -4.54
CA ASP A 84 12.41 11.82 -3.72
C ASP A 84 10.99 11.69 -4.27
N LEU A 85 10.04 11.48 -3.35
CA LEU A 85 8.61 11.60 -3.64
C LEU A 85 8.14 13.05 -3.55
N ALA A 86 7.36 13.49 -4.54
CA ALA A 86 6.76 14.84 -4.59
C ALA A 86 5.30 14.80 -5.02
N VAL A 87 4.46 15.62 -4.40
CA VAL A 87 3.05 15.78 -4.82
C VAL A 87 2.99 16.58 -6.12
N ASN A 88 2.16 16.15 -7.06
CA ASN A 88 1.87 16.89 -8.28
C ASN A 88 0.85 18.01 -8.00
N PRO A 89 1.23 19.30 -8.16
CA PRO A 89 0.34 20.43 -7.88
C PRO A 89 -0.94 20.43 -8.72
N LYS A 90 -0.90 19.87 -9.94
CA LYS A 90 -2.09 19.76 -10.79
C LYS A 90 -3.07 18.73 -10.24
N ALA A 91 -2.58 17.62 -9.68
CA ALA A 91 -3.44 16.61 -9.06
C ALA A 91 -4.07 17.15 -7.76
N GLU A 92 -3.29 17.88 -6.97
CA GLU A 92 -3.77 18.61 -5.79
C GLU A 92 -4.85 19.63 -6.16
N GLY A 93 -4.63 20.44 -7.20
CA GLY A 93 -5.62 21.40 -7.69
C GLY A 93 -6.92 20.78 -8.21
N ILE A 94 -6.90 19.51 -8.66
CA ILE A 94 -8.11 18.75 -9.01
C ILE A 94 -8.81 18.29 -7.74
N LEU A 95 -8.07 17.71 -6.79
CA LEU A 95 -8.60 17.24 -5.51
C LEU A 95 -9.29 18.37 -4.75
N SER A 96 -8.69 19.57 -4.73
CA SER A 96 -9.24 20.74 -4.03
C SER A 96 -10.59 21.22 -4.56
N GLN A 97 -11.01 20.76 -5.75
CA GLN A 97 -12.31 21.09 -6.33
C GLN A 97 -13.39 20.05 -6.00
N ILE A 98 -13.04 18.92 -5.40
CA ILE A 98 -13.96 17.83 -5.08
C ILE A 98 -14.51 18.02 -3.66
N ASN A 99 -15.70 18.61 -3.59
CA ASN A 99 -16.42 18.81 -2.32
C ASN A 99 -17.22 17.58 -1.88
N GLN A 100 -17.35 16.57 -2.74
CA GLN A 100 -18.06 15.33 -2.42
C GLN A 100 -17.20 14.44 -1.52
N PRO A 101 -17.83 13.65 -0.63
CA PRO A 101 -17.16 12.56 0.04
C PRO A 101 -16.47 11.61 -0.94
N VAL A 102 -15.23 11.22 -0.61
CA VAL A 102 -14.45 10.33 -1.47
C VAL A 102 -14.44 8.89 -0.95
N VAL A 103 -14.54 7.93 -1.87
CA VAL A 103 -14.24 6.52 -1.64
C VAL A 103 -12.91 6.25 -2.35
N VAL A 104 -11.86 5.96 -1.59
CA VAL A 104 -10.51 5.80 -2.15
C VAL A 104 -10.14 4.32 -2.24
N VAL A 105 -9.85 3.83 -3.44
CA VAL A 105 -9.38 2.46 -3.67
C VAL A 105 -7.97 2.51 -4.21
N ALA A 106 -7.01 1.97 -3.47
CA ALA A 106 -5.62 1.87 -3.91
C ALA A 106 -5.25 0.42 -4.23
N ILE A 107 -4.43 0.21 -5.26
CA ILE A 107 -3.88 -1.10 -5.60
C ILE A 107 -2.36 -1.10 -5.51
N VAL A 108 -1.79 -2.10 -4.85
CA VAL A 108 -0.34 -2.28 -4.73
C VAL A 108 0.06 -3.73 -5.04
N GLY A 109 1.34 -3.96 -5.32
CA GLY A 109 1.86 -5.28 -5.65
C GLY A 109 3.01 -5.20 -6.64
N LYS A 110 3.64 -6.34 -6.94
CA LYS A 110 4.80 -6.41 -7.86
C LYS A 110 4.51 -5.73 -9.20
N TYR A 111 5.57 -5.21 -9.82
CA TYR A 111 5.50 -4.77 -11.21
C TYR A 111 5.00 -5.90 -12.12
N ARG A 112 4.24 -5.53 -13.17
CA ARG A 112 3.64 -6.45 -14.15
C ARG A 112 2.66 -7.52 -13.64
N THR A 113 1.95 -7.25 -12.56
CA THR A 113 0.92 -8.16 -12.06
C THR A 113 -0.51 -7.81 -12.53
N GLY A 114 -0.64 -6.87 -13.46
CA GLY A 114 -1.94 -6.47 -14.01
C GLY A 114 -2.78 -5.56 -13.09
N LYS A 115 -2.14 -4.72 -12.28
CA LYS A 115 -2.79 -3.75 -11.36
C LYS A 115 -3.63 -2.73 -12.12
N SER A 116 -3.01 -1.98 -13.03
CA SER A 116 -3.64 -0.96 -13.85
C SER A 116 -4.85 -1.49 -14.64
N TYR A 117 -4.80 -2.76 -15.06
CA TYR A 117 -5.94 -3.42 -15.70
C TYR A 117 -7.15 -3.51 -14.76
N LEU A 118 -6.97 -4.00 -13.52
CA LEU A 118 -8.06 -4.08 -12.55
C LEU A 118 -8.59 -2.68 -12.18
N MET A 119 -7.72 -1.68 -12.11
CA MET A 119 -8.13 -0.30 -11.85
C MET A 119 -8.94 0.30 -13.01
N ASN A 120 -8.59 0.00 -14.27
CA ASN A 120 -9.40 0.40 -15.42
C ASN A 120 -10.78 -0.28 -15.40
N LYS A 121 -10.85 -1.54 -14.96
CA LYS A 121 -12.15 -2.23 -14.76
C LYS A 121 -12.98 -1.59 -13.65
N LEU A 122 -12.36 -1.19 -12.53
CA LEU A 122 -13.04 -0.39 -11.50
C LEU A 122 -13.48 0.99 -12.00
N ALA A 123 -12.78 1.59 -12.96
CA ALA A 123 -13.21 2.83 -13.59
C ALA A 123 -14.41 2.64 -14.54
N GLY A 124 -14.74 1.40 -14.92
CA GLY A 124 -15.72 1.11 -15.96
C GLY A 124 -15.28 1.58 -17.34
N LYS A 125 -13.97 1.71 -17.57
CA LYS A 125 -13.38 2.23 -18.81
C LYS A 125 -12.37 1.22 -19.38
N ARG A 126 -12.30 1.12 -20.71
CA ARG A 126 -11.29 0.28 -21.39
C ARG A 126 -9.90 0.90 -21.32
N ASN A 127 -9.82 2.21 -21.58
CA ASN A 127 -8.58 2.99 -21.57
C ASN A 127 -8.56 3.89 -20.34
N GLY A 128 -7.39 4.06 -19.73
CA GLY A 128 -7.22 4.80 -18.48
C GLY A 128 -5.77 4.76 -18.02
N PHE A 129 -5.49 4.05 -16.94
CA PHE A 129 -4.13 3.76 -16.50
C PHE A 129 -3.41 2.93 -17.56
N ALA A 130 -2.21 3.35 -17.95
CA ALA A 130 -1.45 2.71 -19.01
C ALA A 130 -1.03 1.28 -18.63
N LEU A 131 -1.28 0.31 -19.50
CA LEU A 131 -0.85 -1.07 -19.26
C LEU A 131 0.62 -1.25 -19.69
N GLY A 132 1.48 -1.67 -18.76
CA GLY A 132 2.89 -1.96 -19.04
C GLY A 132 3.08 -3.27 -19.81
N ALA A 133 3.44 -3.19 -21.10
CA ALA A 133 3.73 -4.37 -21.95
C ALA A 133 5.22 -4.69 -22.12
N THR A 134 6.12 -3.78 -21.69
CA THR A 134 7.58 -3.84 -21.88
C THR A 134 8.32 -4.04 -20.56
N ILE A 135 9.64 -4.32 -20.63
CA ILE A 135 10.52 -4.56 -19.47
C ILE A 135 10.67 -3.35 -18.53
N GLN A 136 10.36 -2.16 -19.00
CA GLN A 136 10.34 -0.95 -18.18
C GLN A 136 9.02 -0.81 -17.42
N SER A 137 9.08 -0.36 -16.17
CA SER A 137 7.88 0.03 -15.44
C SER A 137 7.32 1.35 -15.98
N LYS A 138 6.04 1.33 -16.36
CA LYS A 138 5.35 2.51 -16.89
C LYS A 138 4.80 3.42 -15.79
N THR A 139 4.21 2.84 -14.75
CA THR A 139 3.66 3.59 -13.62
C THR A 139 4.80 3.92 -12.66
N LYS A 140 5.26 5.16 -12.67
CA LYS A 140 6.17 5.72 -11.67
C LYS A 140 5.38 6.49 -10.62
N GLY A 141 5.66 6.25 -9.34
CA GLY A 141 4.96 6.88 -8.22
C GLY A 141 3.52 6.38 -8.01
N ILE A 142 2.58 7.29 -7.71
CA ILE A 142 1.17 6.99 -7.47
C ILE A 142 0.33 7.81 -8.45
N TRP A 143 -0.51 7.14 -9.23
CA TRP A 143 -1.41 7.75 -10.20
C TRP A 143 -2.83 7.72 -9.69
N MET A 144 -3.58 8.79 -9.96
CA MET A 144 -4.92 9.02 -9.45
C MET A 144 -5.93 9.19 -10.59
N TRP A 145 -7.12 8.63 -10.40
CA TRP A 145 -8.26 8.87 -11.28
C TRP A 145 -9.54 9.09 -10.47
N CYS A 146 -10.10 10.30 -10.56
CA CYS A 146 -11.34 10.68 -9.87
C CYS A 146 -12.54 10.54 -10.82
N LEU A 147 -13.55 9.79 -10.39
CA LEU A 147 -14.74 9.43 -11.16
C LEU A 147 -15.99 9.51 -10.28
N PRO A 148 -17.18 9.72 -10.85
CA PRO A 148 -18.43 9.52 -10.11
C PRO A 148 -18.52 8.08 -9.60
N HIS A 149 -18.93 7.89 -8.34
CA HIS A 149 -19.06 6.55 -7.80
C HIS A 149 -20.20 5.78 -8.49
N PRO A 150 -19.96 4.58 -9.08
CA PRO A 150 -20.95 3.91 -9.93
C PRO A 150 -22.27 3.53 -9.24
N LYS A 151 -22.24 3.31 -7.92
CA LYS A 151 -23.39 2.89 -7.11
C LYS A 151 -23.79 3.82 -5.97
N LYS A 152 -23.10 4.95 -5.79
CA LYS A 152 -23.30 5.86 -4.64
C LYS A 152 -23.40 7.30 -5.16
N PRO A 153 -24.60 7.76 -5.56
CA PRO A 153 -24.80 9.13 -6.01
C PRO A 153 -24.30 10.14 -4.98
N GLY A 154 -23.62 11.20 -5.44
CA GLY A 154 -23.04 12.22 -4.55
C GLY A 154 -21.69 11.86 -3.92
N TYR A 155 -21.12 10.70 -4.24
CA TYR A 155 -19.76 10.31 -3.87
C TYR A 155 -18.83 10.30 -5.08
N THR A 156 -17.56 10.62 -4.84
CA THR A 156 -16.49 10.46 -5.82
C THR A 156 -15.68 9.20 -5.53
N LEU A 157 -15.51 8.33 -6.51
CA LEU A 157 -14.56 7.22 -6.49
C LEU A 157 -13.18 7.74 -6.91
N VAL A 158 -12.19 7.59 -6.02
CA VAL A 158 -10.79 7.93 -6.29
C VAL A 158 -10.02 6.63 -6.41
N LEU A 159 -9.50 6.37 -7.60
CA LEU A 159 -8.69 5.21 -7.90
C LEU A 159 -7.20 5.58 -7.83
N LEU A 160 -6.43 4.86 -7.01
CA LEU A 160 -4.98 5.04 -6.88
C LEU A 160 -4.25 3.81 -7.44
N ASP A 161 -3.69 3.93 -8.63
CA ASP A 161 -2.81 2.90 -9.21
C ASP A 161 -1.36 3.21 -8.83
N THR A 162 -0.70 2.28 -8.16
CA THR A 162 0.68 2.49 -7.72
C THR A 162 1.67 1.86 -8.68
N GLU A 163 2.86 2.42 -8.65
CA GLU A 163 4.05 1.75 -9.13
C GLU A 163 4.19 0.32 -8.59
N GLY A 164 4.84 -0.53 -9.39
CA GLY A 164 5.12 -1.90 -9.02
C GLY A 164 6.31 -2.03 -8.07
N LEU A 165 6.10 -2.76 -6.98
CA LEU A 165 7.13 -3.06 -5.99
C LEU A 165 8.20 -4.00 -6.58
N GLY A 166 9.45 -3.82 -6.17
CA GLY A 166 10.58 -4.68 -6.52
C GLY A 166 11.05 -4.53 -7.97
N ASP A 167 10.88 -3.35 -8.57
CA ASP A 167 11.40 -3.04 -9.90
C ASP A 167 12.93 -2.97 -9.89
N VAL A 168 13.57 -3.88 -10.62
CA VAL A 168 15.03 -4.09 -10.63
C VAL A 168 15.77 -2.87 -11.19
N GLU A 169 15.14 -2.10 -12.08
CA GLU A 169 15.76 -0.89 -12.65
C GLU A 169 15.99 0.21 -11.61
N LYS A 170 15.42 0.10 -10.41
CA LYS A 170 15.49 1.13 -9.37
C LYS A 170 16.54 0.90 -8.30
N GLY A 171 16.73 -0.36 -7.88
CA GLY A 171 17.60 -0.71 -6.75
C GLY A 171 17.23 -0.10 -5.39
N ASP A 172 16.15 0.67 -5.25
CA ASP A 172 15.80 1.40 -4.02
C ASP A 172 14.50 0.90 -3.35
N SER A 173 14.66 -0.03 -2.41
CA SER A 173 13.58 -0.56 -1.57
C SER A 173 12.89 0.47 -0.66
N THR A 174 13.49 1.64 -0.45
CA THR A 174 12.95 2.69 0.43
C THR A 174 11.72 3.34 -0.18
N ASN A 175 11.76 3.59 -1.49
CA ASN A 175 10.66 4.18 -2.24
C ASN A 175 9.44 3.24 -2.33
N ASP A 176 9.67 1.93 -2.45
CA ASP A 176 8.61 0.92 -2.42
C ASP A 176 7.87 0.94 -1.09
N ALA A 177 8.60 1.02 0.04
CA ALA A 177 8.00 1.14 1.36
C ALA A 177 7.16 2.42 1.51
N TRP A 178 7.62 3.54 0.94
CA TRP A 178 6.87 4.80 0.98
C TRP A 178 5.59 4.76 0.13
N ILE A 179 5.68 4.26 -1.10
CA ILE A 179 4.53 4.11 -2.00
C ILE A 179 3.49 3.20 -1.37
N PHE A 180 3.93 2.08 -0.78
CA PHE A 180 3.07 1.18 -0.03
C PHE A 180 2.39 1.89 1.15
N SER A 181 3.17 2.60 1.96
CA SER A 181 2.68 3.33 3.13
C SER A 181 1.62 4.38 2.77
N LEU A 182 1.88 5.17 1.73
CA LEU A 182 0.95 6.18 1.23
C LEU A 182 -0.33 5.54 0.69
N ALA A 183 -0.23 4.42 -0.03
CA ALA A 183 -1.41 3.69 -0.52
C ALA A 183 -2.29 3.19 0.63
N VAL A 184 -1.70 2.66 1.71
CA VAL A 184 -2.45 2.25 2.91
C VAL A 184 -3.12 3.46 3.57
N LEU A 185 -2.36 4.54 3.82
CA LEU A 185 -2.85 5.71 4.56
C LEU A 185 -3.93 6.48 3.80
N LEU A 186 -3.81 6.61 2.48
CA LEU A 186 -4.76 7.38 1.66
C LEU A 186 -6.04 6.61 1.35
N SER A 187 -6.00 5.27 1.31
CA SER A 187 -7.13 4.47 0.84
C SER A 187 -8.20 4.21 1.90
N SER A 188 -9.44 4.00 1.45
CA SER A 188 -10.52 3.34 2.19
C SER A 188 -10.45 1.82 2.02
N THR A 189 -9.99 1.37 0.86
CA THR A 189 -9.80 -0.03 0.51
C THR A 189 -8.48 -0.20 -0.19
N MET A 190 -7.64 -1.09 0.33
CA MET A 190 -6.37 -1.46 -0.25
C MET A 190 -6.51 -2.82 -0.92
N VAL A 191 -6.20 -2.86 -2.21
CA VAL A 191 -6.10 -4.08 -3.01
C VAL A 191 -4.62 -4.47 -3.08
N PHE A 192 -4.27 -5.61 -2.52
CA PHE A 192 -2.96 -6.22 -2.71
C PHE A 192 -3.03 -7.24 -3.84
N ASN A 193 -2.24 -7.05 -4.88
CA ASN A 193 -2.30 -7.83 -6.12
C ASN A 193 -1.00 -8.63 -6.32
N SER A 194 -1.11 -9.94 -6.34
CA SER A 194 0.00 -10.88 -6.55
C SER A 194 -0.32 -11.90 -7.63
N VAL A 195 0.68 -12.59 -8.16
CA VAL A 195 0.52 -13.65 -9.18
C VAL A 195 0.83 -15.00 -8.56
N GLY A 196 0.12 -16.05 -8.97
CA GLY A 196 0.33 -17.42 -8.52
C GLY A 196 -0.48 -17.73 -7.27
N THR A 197 0.20 -17.92 -6.14
CA THR A 197 -0.41 -18.33 -4.87
C THR A 197 -0.02 -17.39 -3.75
N ILE A 198 -0.72 -17.46 -2.62
CA ILE A 198 -0.30 -16.81 -1.38
C ILE A 198 0.83 -17.66 -0.76
N ASP A 199 2.06 -17.42 -1.20
CA ASP A 199 3.26 -18.06 -0.69
C ASP A 199 4.01 -17.17 0.32
N GLN A 200 5.14 -17.66 0.83
CA GLN A 200 5.95 -16.90 1.78
C GLN A 200 6.57 -15.64 1.14
N ASN A 201 6.94 -15.70 -0.14
CA ASN A 201 7.46 -14.53 -0.85
C ASN A 201 6.41 -13.42 -0.94
N ALA A 202 5.16 -13.76 -1.23
CA ALA A 202 4.05 -12.82 -1.28
C ALA A 202 3.78 -12.18 0.10
N MET A 203 3.92 -12.95 1.18
CA MET A 203 3.85 -12.45 2.56
C MET A 203 5.02 -11.52 2.92
N GLU A 204 6.23 -11.81 2.46
CA GLU A 204 7.39 -10.94 2.68
C GLU A 204 7.21 -9.57 2.02
N GLN A 205 6.48 -9.50 0.90
CA GLN A 205 6.13 -8.20 0.30
C GLN A 205 5.17 -7.39 1.16
N LEU A 206 4.44 -8.03 2.07
CA LEU A 206 3.57 -7.37 3.03
C LEU A 206 4.33 -6.99 4.32
N ASN A 207 5.63 -7.29 4.44
CA ASN A 207 6.43 -6.77 5.56
C ASN A 207 6.49 -5.23 5.57
N TYR A 208 6.21 -4.55 4.45
CA TYR A 208 6.02 -3.09 4.45
C TYR A 208 4.89 -2.65 5.39
N VAL A 209 3.87 -3.51 5.62
CA VAL A 209 2.84 -3.26 6.64
C VAL A 209 3.46 -3.23 8.02
N THR A 210 4.30 -4.22 8.36
CA THR A 210 5.00 -4.28 9.64
C THR A 210 5.85 -3.03 9.84
N GLU A 211 6.66 -2.65 8.86
CA GLU A 211 7.46 -1.43 8.92
C GLU A 211 6.61 -0.17 9.10
N LEU A 212 5.49 -0.06 8.36
CA LEU A 212 4.57 1.06 8.50
C LEU A 212 4.02 1.13 9.93
N THR A 213 3.61 0.00 10.49
CA THR A 213 3.03 -0.06 11.84
C THR A 213 4.05 0.34 12.90
N GLU A 214 5.29 -0.14 12.80
CA GLU A 214 6.38 0.27 13.69
C GLU A 214 6.66 1.79 13.60
N ARG A 215 6.69 2.34 12.38
CA ARG A 215 6.91 3.77 12.15
C ARG A 215 5.77 4.64 12.71
N ILE A 216 4.52 4.22 12.54
CA ILE A 216 3.35 4.90 13.12
C ILE A 216 3.39 4.82 14.66
N GLN A 217 3.65 3.64 15.24
CA GLN A 217 3.73 3.45 16.71
C GLN A 217 4.80 4.33 17.35
N VAL A 218 6.01 4.36 16.77
CA VAL A 218 7.12 5.19 17.28
C VAL A 218 6.76 6.68 17.23
N THR A 219 6.02 7.11 16.20
CA THR A 219 5.61 8.52 16.04
C THR A 219 4.53 8.89 17.05
N SER A 220 3.57 7.99 17.30
CA SER A 220 2.49 8.19 18.28
C SER A 220 3.02 8.28 19.71
N LYS A 221 3.89 7.34 20.12
CA LYS A 221 4.46 7.32 21.49
C LYS A 221 5.30 8.57 21.81
N LYS A 222 6.03 9.09 20.82
CA LYS A 222 6.78 10.35 20.93
C LYS A 222 5.90 11.59 21.03
N ALA A 223 4.65 11.51 20.57
CA ALA A 223 3.71 12.64 20.60
C ALA A 223 2.89 12.68 21.90
N THR A 224 2.64 11.53 22.52
CA THR A 224 1.70 11.43 23.66
C THR A 224 2.37 11.17 25.02
N ASN A 225 3.62 10.71 25.12
CA ASN A 225 4.24 10.31 26.41
C ASN A 225 3.37 9.35 27.24
N VAL A 226 2.52 8.55 26.60
CA VAL A 226 1.65 7.57 27.27
C VAL A 226 2.08 6.16 26.87
N ASP A 227 2.39 5.34 27.87
CA ASP A 227 2.65 3.90 27.75
C ASP A 227 1.33 3.13 27.93
N ASP A 228 0.40 3.23 26.98
CA ASP A 228 -0.86 2.49 27.06
C ASP A 228 -1.16 1.64 25.81
N ASP A 229 -1.73 0.47 26.08
CA ASP A 229 -2.27 -0.55 25.16
C ASP A 229 -3.33 0.02 24.17
N ASP A 230 -3.87 1.21 24.46
CA ASP A 230 -4.90 1.92 23.70
C ASP A 230 -4.43 2.45 22.33
N GLY A 231 -3.12 2.64 22.14
CA GLY A 231 -2.55 3.10 20.87
C GLY A 231 -2.78 2.12 19.70
N PHE A 232 -2.97 0.83 20.01
CA PHE A 232 -3.24 -0.20 18.99
C PHE A 232 -4.68 -0.13 18.46
N SER A 233 -5.63 0.26 19.30
CA SER A 233 -7.05 0.43 18.94
C SER A 233 -7.26 1.67 18.06
N GLU A 234 -6.58 2.78 18.38
CA GLU A 234 -6.56 3.97 17.53
C GLU A 234 -5.93 3.70 16.17
N MET A 235 -4.88 2.86 16.12
CA MET A 235 -4.20 2.54 14.86
C MET A 235 -5.09 1.85 13.84
N LYS A 236 -6.00 0.96 14.27
CA LYS A 236 -6.93 0.27 13.36
C LYS A 236 -7.73 1.25 12.52
N ARG A 237 -8.09 2.41 13.08
CA ARG A 237 -8.90 3.43 12.40
C ARG A 237 -8.24 3.97 11.11
N PHE A 238 -6.91 3.94 11.02
CA PHE A 238 -6.21 4.42 9.83
C PHE A 238 -6.14 3.39 8.70
N PHE A 239 -6.29 2.11 9.03
CA PHE A 239 -6.09 1.06 8.06
C PHE A 239 -7.34 0.84 7.20
N PRO A 240 -7.18 0.60 5.90
CA PRO A 240 -8.30 0.38 5.01
C PRO A 240 -8.92 -1.01 5.20
N SER A 241 -10.01 -1.28 4.51
CA SER A 241 -10.40 -2.66 4.18
C SER A 241 -9.32 -3.30 3.29
N PHE A 242 -9.01 -4.57 3.50
CA PHE A 242 -8.01 -5.30 2.74
C PHE A 242 -8.64 -6.29 1.77
N ILE A 243 -8.21 -6.24 0.51
CA ILE A 243 -8.58 -7.20 -0.53
C ILE A 243 -7.30 -7.81 -1.11
N TRP A 244 -7.17 -9.12 -1.09
CA TRP A 244 -6.08 -9.83 -1.78
C TRP A 244 -6.57 -10.40 -3.10
N CYS A 245 -6.10 -9.82 -4.21
CA CYS A 245 -6.33 -10.32 -5.56
C CYS A 245 -5.16 -11.23 -5.98
N VAL A 246 -5.44 -12.52 -6.15
CA VAL A 246 -4.45 -13.52 -6.55
C VAL A 246 -4.65 -13.84 -8.04
N ARG A 247 -3.70 -13.46 -8.87
CA ARG A 247 -3.77 -13.51 -10.34
C ARG A 247 -3.14 -14.80 -10.88
N ASP A 248 -3.59 -15.24 -12.05
CA ASP A 248 -3.14 -16.48 -12.71
C ASP A 248 -3.18 -17.69 -11.75
N PHE A 249 -4.26 -17.78 -10.96
CA PHE A 249 -4.47 -18.85 -9.99
C PHE A 249 -4.87 -20.14 -10.72
N ASN A 250 -4.06 -21.20 -10.55
CA ASN A 250 -4.24 -22.48 -11.25
C ASN A 250 -4.42 -23.67 -10.29
N LEU A 251 -4.80 -23.42 -9.03
CA LEU A 251 -5.02 -24.48 -8.04
C LEU A 251 -6.52 -24.71 -7.82
N GLU A 252 -6.88 -25.92 -7.42
CA GLU A 252 -8.21 -26.17 -6.87
C GLU A 252 -8.29 -25.59 -5.45
N LEU A 253 -9.37 -24.85 -5.15
CA LEU A 253 -9.66 -24.35 -3.80
C LEU A 253 -10.18 -25.48 -2.92
N LYS A 254 -9.30 -26.44 -2.58
CA LYS A 254 -9.62 -27.58 -1.73
C LYS A 254 -8.62 -27.73 -0.59
N VAL A 255 -9.12 -28.11 0.58
CA VAL A 255 -8.30 -28.49 1.74
C VAL A 255 -8.84 -29.81 2.27
N ASN A 256 -7.95 -30.83 2.36
CA ASN A 256 -8.32 -32.19 2.76
C ASN A 256 -9.48 -32.79 1.93
N GLY A 257 -9.51 -32.47 0.63
CA GLY A 257 -10.55 -32.93 -0.31
C GLY A 257 -11.87 -32.17 -0.24
N ALA A 258 -12.07 -31.25 0.71
CA ALA A 258 -13.26 -30.41 0.81
C ALA A 258 -13.04 -29.07 0.10
N ASP A 259 -14.06 -28.62 -0.65
CA ASP A 259 -14.06 -27.31 -1.28
C ASP A 259 -14.06 -26.19 -0.23
N ILE A 260 -13.28 -25.15 -0.49
CA ILE A 260 -13.19 -23.95 0.35
C ILE A 260 -13.44 -22.70 -0.48
N THR A 261 -13.88 -21.63 0.17
CA THR A 261 -14.00 -20.31 -0.46
C THR A 261 -12.65 -19.62 -0.59
N GLU A 262 -12.57 -18.61 -1.45
CA GLU A 262 -11.39 -17.73 -1.58
C GLU A 262 -11.03 -17.07 -0.24
N ASP A 263 -12.05 -16.65 0.52
CA ASP A 263 -11.86 -16.05 1.83
C ASP A 263 -11.30 -17.08 2.83
N GLN A 264 -11.77 -18.33 2.80
CA GLN A 264 -11.19 -19.41 3.59
C GLN A 264 -9.74 -19.71 3.18
N TYR A 265 -9.42 -19.63 1.88
CA TYR A 265 -8.04 -19.75 1.40
C TYR A 265 -7.12 -18.67 1.96
N LEU A 266 -7.58 -17.40 1.98
CA LEU A 266 -6.85 -16.31 2.62
C LEU A 266 -6.70 -16.52 4.13
N GLN A 267 -7.78 -16.88 4.83
CA GLN A 267 -7.74 -17.13 6.27
C GLN A 267 -6.77 -18.27 6.64
N ASN A 268 -6.72 -19.32 5.81
CA ASN A 268 -5.75 -20.40 5.97
C ASN A 268 -4.31 -19.90 5.80
N SER A 269 -4.06 -19.07 4.80
CA SER A 269 -2.74 -18.49 4.54
C SER A 269 -2.25 -17.54 5.66
N LEU A 270 -3.19 -16.89 6.36
CA LEU A 270 -2.93 -16.00 7.50
C LEU A 270 -2.83 -16.73 8.86
N LYS A 271 -2.94 -18.06 8.90
CA LYS A 271 -2.79 -18.83 10.14
C LYS A 271 -1.39 -18.63 10.74
N LEU A 272 -1.37 -18.33 12.04
CA LEU A 272 -0.15 -18.17 12.81
C LEU A 272 0.43 -19.52 13.21
N LYS A 273 1.75 -19.59 13.27
CA LYS A 273 2.46 -20.73 13.86
C LYS A 273 2.54 -20.55 15.37
N LYS A 274 2.31 -21.65 16.09
CA LYS A 274 2.57 -21.73 17.54
C LYS A 274 4.08 -21.87 17.78
N GLY A 275 4.54 -21.38 18.93
CA GLY A 275 5.92 -21.51 19.37
C GLY A 275 6.56 -20.16 19.67
N ILE A 276 7.80 -20.21 20.17
CA ILE A 276 8.59 -19.03 20.52
C ILE A 276 9.92 -19.14 19.76
N GLY A 277 10.35 -18.06 19.12
CA GLY A 277 11.63 -17.99 18.42
C GLY A 277 11.59 -17.09 17.19
N ALA A 278 12.76 -16.64 16.72
CA ALA A 278 12.91 -15.67 15.63
C ALA A 278 12.16 -16.07 14.35
N LYS A 279 12.31 -17.33 13.91
CA LYS A 279 11.62 -17.84 12.71
C LYS A 279 10.09 -17.86 12.83
N VAL A 280 9.57 -18.07 14.05
CA VAL A 280 8.12 -18.03 14.31
C VAL A 280 7.64 -16.58 14.27
N TYR A 281 8.41 -15.67 14.87
CA TYR A 281 8.14 -14.23 14.82
C TYR A 281 8.14 -13.70 13.39
N GLU A 282 9.19 -13.95 12.60
CA GLU A 282 9.29 -13.52 11.19
C GLU A 282 8.14 -14.04 10.33
N TYR A 283 7.68 -15.28 10.57
CA TYR A 283 6.53 -15.84 9.89
C TYR A 283 5.21 -15.20 10.34
N ASN A 284 5.04 -14.96 11.65
CA ASN A 284 3.80 -14.46 12.22
C ASN A 284 3.62 -12.95 12.03
N ALA A 285 4.68 -12.14 12.06
CA ALA A 285 4.61 -10.68 12.09
C ALA A 285 3.77 -10.06 10.94
N PRO A 286 4.01 -10.35 9.64
CA PRO A 286 3.17 -9.81 8.57
C PRO A 286 1.72 -10.32 8.67
N ARG A 287 1.51 -11.56 9.10
CA ARG A 287 0.17 -12.17 9.26
C ARG A 287 -0.61 -11.53 10.39
N GLU A 288 0.04 -11.27 11.52
CA GLU A 288 -0.54 -10.54 12.64
C GLU A 288 -0.89 -9.12 12.21
N CYS A 289 -0.01 -8.43 11.49
CA CYS A 289 -0.30 -7.09 11.01
C CYS A 289 -1.55 -7.07 10.11
N ILE A 290 -1.62 -7.97 9.13
CA ILE A 290 -2.78 -8.06 8.24
C ILE A 290 -4.05 -8.33 9.05
N ARG A 291 -4.03 -9.34 9.93
CA ARG A 291 -5.20 -9.76 10.70
C ARG A 291 -5.70 -8.71 11.68
N HIS A 292 -4.81 -7.93 12.28
CA HIS A 292 -5.20 -7.01 13.36
C HIS A 292 -5.45 -5.59 12.88
N PHE A 293 -4.70 -5.07 11.90
CA PHE A 293 -4.80 -3.67 11.51
C PHE A 293 -5.91 -3.42 10.48
N PHE A 294 -6.05 -4.27 9.47
CA PHE A 294 -7.07 -4.07 8.44
C PHE A 294 -8.47 -4.46 8.93
N HIS A 295 -9.45 -3.60 8.67
CA HIS A 295 -10.83 -3.74 9.18
C HIS A 295 -11.56 -4.99 8.68
N SER A 296 -11.20 -5.48 7.50
CA SER A 296 -11.83 -6.62 6.85
C SER A 296 -10.84 -7.27 5.89
N HIS A 297 -11.00 -8.58 5.66
CA HIS A 297 -10.17 -9.35 4.74
C HIS A 297 -11.05 -10.02 3.71
N LYS A 298 -10.84 -9.69 2.44
CA LYS A 298 -11.50 -10.33 1.30
C LYS A 298 -10.44 -10.91 0.37
N CYS A 299 -10.73 -12.04 -0.26
CA CYS A 299 -9.90 -12.60 -1.30
C CYS A 299 -10.70 -12.78 -2.60
N PHE A 300 -9.99 -12.60 -3.72
CA PHE A 300 -10.45 -12.99 -5.04
C PHE A 300 -9.30 -13.69 -5.75
N VAL A 301 -9.54 -14.89 -6.25
CA VAL A 301 -8.60 -15.57 -7.15
C VAL A 301 -9.07 -15.35 -8.58
N PHE A 302 -8.13 -15.13 -9.49
CA PHE A 302 -8.41 -14.88 -10.89
C PHE A 302 -7.67 -15.91 -11.72
N GLU A 303 -8.40 -16.58 -12.61
CA GLU A 303 -7.78 -17.36 -13.66
C GLU A 303 -6.95 -16.48 -14.60
N ARG A 304 -6.14 -17.13 -15.43
CA ARG A 304 -5.33 -16.43 -16.40
C ARG A 304 -6.24 -15.76 -17.45
N PRO A 305 -6.10 -14.45 -17.70
CA PRO A 305 -7.09 -13.71 -18.50
C PRO A 305 -7.07 -14.06 -19.98
N ALA A 306 -5.94 -14.54 -20.51
CA ALA A 306 -5.78 -14.95 -21.89
C ALA A 306 -4.54 -15.88 -22.00
N PRO A 307 -4.39 -16.63 -23.11
CA PRO A 307 -3.15 -17.35 -23.41
C PRO A 307 -1.94 -16.41 -23.47
N ALA A 308 -0.74 -16.95 -23.26
CA ALA A 308 0.50 -16.17 -23.11
C ALA A 308 0.78 -15.18 -24.27
N GLN A 309 0.38 -15.53 -25.50
CA GLN A 309 0.53 -14.68 -26.68
C GLN A 309 -0.35 -13.41 -26.60
N GLY A 310 -1.55 -13.52 -26.04
CA GLY A 310 -2.49 -12.40 -25.87
C GLY A 310 -2.13 -11.47 -24.71
N LEU A 311 -1.42 -11.94 -23.69
CA LEU A 311 -1.08 -11.13 -22.51
C LEU A 311 -0.21 -9.91 -22.82
N LYS A 312 0.63 -9.98 -23.85
CA LYS A 312 1.46 -8.84 -24.28
C LYS A 312 0.63 -7.69 -24.83
N GLN A 313 -0.60 -7.97 -25.23
CA GLN A 313 -1.54 -7.07 -25.88
C GLN A 313 -2.86 -7.00 -25.10
N LEU A 314 -2.84 -7.27 -23.78
CA LEU A 314 -4.05 -7.32 -22.95
C LEU A 314 -4.90 -6.03 -23.05
N GLU A 315 -4.26 -4.88 -23.30
CA GLU A 315 -4.91 -3.58 -23.50
C GLU A 315 -5.74 -3.53 -24.80
N SER A 316 -5.29 -4.21 -25.86
CA SER A 316 -5.96 -4.24 -27.15
C SER A 316 -6.85 -5.45 -27.36
N LEU A 317 -6.83 -6.42 -26.44
CA LEU A 317 -7.74 -7.57 -26.51
C LEU A 317 -9.18 -7.12 -26.27
N HIS A 318 -10.06 -7.57 -27.16
CA HIS A 318 -11.49 -7.44 -26.94
C HIS A 318 -11.93 -8.35 -25.79
N GLU A 319 -12.97 -7.97 -25.03
CA GLU A 319 -13.45 -8.80 -23.92
C GLU A 319 -13.84 -10.20 -24.37
N SER A 320 -14.37 -10.37 -25.59
CA SER A 320 -14.69 -11.70 -26.14
C SER A 320 -13.47 -12.60 -26.36
N GLN A 321 -12.26 -12.07 -26.27
CA GLN A 321 -11.00 -12.82 -26.38
C GLN A 321 -10.41 -13.16 -25.00
N LEU A 322 -11.03 -12.69 -23.93
CA LEU A 322 -10.62 -12.99 -22.56
C LEU A 322 -11.36 -14.21 -22.05
N ASP A 323 -10.73 -14.90 -21.11
CA ASP A 323 -11.35 -16.02 -20.42
C ASP A 323 -12.66 -15.59 -19.73
N THR A 324 -13.70 -16.42 -19.85
CA THR A 324 -15.04 -16.06 -19.37
C THR A 324 -15.12 -16.07 -17.85
N GLN A 325 -14.45 -17.01 -17.18
CA GLN A 325 -14.40 -17.07 -15.72
C GLN A 325 -13.62 -15.88 -15.18
N PHE A 326 -12.52 -15.50 -15.84
CA PHE A 326 -11.77 -14.29 -15.51
C PHE A 326 -12.63 -13.02 -15.59
N LEU A 327 -13.45 -12.89 -16.64
CA LEU A 327 -14.36 -11.75 -16.80
C LEU A 327 -15.45 -11.72 -15.74
N GLU A 328 -16.06 -12.86 -15.45
CA GLU A 328 -17.08 -12.99 -14.42
C GLU A 328 -16.52 -12.61 -13.05
N GLN A 329 -15.37 -13.17 -12.70
CA GLN A 329 -14.68 -12.84 -11.46
C GLN A 329 -14.29 -11.37 -11.37
N THR A 330 -13.88 -10.75 -12.49
CA THR A 330 -13.61 -9.31 -12.56
C THR A 330 -14.86 -8.48 -12.25
N LYS A 331 -16.04 -8.90 -12.74
CA LYS A 331 -17.32 -8.23 -12.44
C LYS A 331 -17.70 -8.40 -10.97
N ILE A 332 -17.53 -9.58 -10.40
CA ILE A 332 -17.79 -9.86 -8.98
C ILE A 332 -16.89 -8.98 -8.10
N PHE A 333 -15.58 -8.93 -8.41
CA PHE A 333 -14.63 -8.05 -7.74
C PHE A 333 -15.05 -6.57 -7.80
N CYS A 334 -15.36 -6.06 -9.00
CA CYS A 334 -15.75 -4.65 -9.16
C CYS A 334 -17.04 -4.35 -8.38
N SER A 335 -18.05 -5.21 -8.48
CA SER A 335 -19.29 -5.05 -7.72
C SER A 335 -19.01 -5.00 -6.22
N TYR A 336 -18.22 -5.95 -5.71
CA TYR A 336 -17.87 -6.00 -4.29
C TYR A 336 -17.20 -4.71 -3.83
N VAL A 337 -16.24 -4.17 -4.60
CA VAL A 337 -15.57 -2.90 -4.28
C VAL A 337 -16.57 -1.75 -4.24
N TYR A 338 -17.44 -1.62 -5.25
CA TYR A 338 -18.45 -0.55 -5.27
C TYR A 338 -19.43 -0.63 -4.09
N ASP A 339 -19.81 -1.85 -3.71
CA ASP A 339 -20.80 -2.07 -2.64
C ASP A 339 -20.16 -1.85 -1.26
N ASN A 340 -18.95 -2.37 -1.04
CA ASN A 340 -18.37 -2.53 0.30
C ASN A 340 -17.30 -1.49 0.65
N SER A 341 -16.66 -0.82 -0.32
CA SER A 341 -15.68 0.22 -0.01
C SER A 341 -16.37 1.44 0.61
N LYS A 342 -15.95 1.78 1.84
CA LYS A 342 -16.54 2.87 2.62
C LYS A 342 -15.96 4.22 2.20
N PRO A 343 -16.68 5.33 2.46
CA PRO A 343 -16.10 6.66 2.36
C PRO A 343 -14.84 6.76 3.24
N LYS A 344 -13.83 7.47 2.77
CA LYS A 344 -12.60 7.67 3.54
C LYS A 344 -12.91 8.54 4.75
N THR A 345 -12.38 8.16 5.90
CA THR A 345 -12.50 8.92 7.15
C THR A 345 -11.13 9.18 7.75
N ILE A 346 -10.99 10.30 8.46
CA ILE A 346 -9.84 10.59 9.34
C ILE A 346 -10.16 10.18 10.79
N THR A 347 -9.19 10.31 11.69
CA THR A 347 -9.24 9.82 13.09
C THR A 347 -10.41 10.32 13.91
N SER A 348 -10.92 11.52 13.60
CA SER A 348 -12.10 12.13 14.21
C SER A 348 -13.43 11.51 13.75
N GLY A 349 -13.40 10.56 12.82
CA GLY A 349 -14.58 9.99 12.17
C GLY A 349 -15.17 10.89 11.07
N LEU A 350 -14.56 12.05 10.82
CA LEU A 350 -14.96 12.96 9.75
C LEU A 350 -14.71 12.31 8.39
N THR A 351 -15.70 12.44 7.52
CA THR A 351 -15.62 11.94 6.14
C THR A 351 -14.79 12.90 5.30
N VAL A 352 -13.81 12.33 4.59
CA VAL A 352 -12.87 13.06 3.75
C VAL A 352 -13.52 13.44 2.43
N THR A 353 -13.27 14.67 1.99
CA THR A 353 -13.53 15.18 0.63
C THR A 353 -12.19 15.33 -0.10
N GLY A 354 -12.18 15.69 -1.38
CA GLY A 354 -10.90 15.90 -2.08
C GLY A 354 -10.13 17.12 -1.58
N LYS A 355 -10.83 18.11 -1.01
CA LYS A 355 -10.24 19.35 -0.48
C LYS A 355 -9.57 19.16 0.88
N CYS A 356 -10.12 18.23 1.66
CA CYS A 356 -9.90 18.00 3.09
C CYS A 356 -9.44 19.24 3.88
N GLU A 357 -10.44 20.00 4.36
CA GLU A 357 -10.34 21.08 5.36
C GLU A 357 -9.87 20.58 6.73
#